data_AF-A0A956K6U5-F1
#
_entry.id   AF-A0A956K6U5-F1
#
_cell.length_a   1.000
_cell.length_b   1.000
_cell.length_c   1.000
_cell.angle_alpha   90.00
_cell.angle_beta   90.00
_cell.angle_gamma   90.00
#
_symmetry.space_group_name_H-M   'P 1'
#
loop_
_entity.id
_entity.type
_entity.pdbx_description
1 polymer ?
#
loop_
_entity_poly.entity_id
_entity_poly.type
_entity_poly.pdbx_seq_one_letter_code
_entity_poly.pdbx_strand_id
1 'polypeptide(L)'
;YQFSAVGKHNHWDNLFVDRSAALATISDAEILAWIDGDNYGPLREAVAAIAEDDYAGYRPDLDFAAGFDAEGFAVDGSQWRAFAYKPFPGAFWPTNGSTDDVMIRLPAAFRQDGQGRESRAIYRINLAILEASFTVDLAVADGDIVRSVEAIDETVAGIDLDGDGQLSPAITALHGLPDHYVGAAAEHPVRRGLYPEGVEFLHSVRYVDPETGLSVRMKELRYSKKVEELEQWAILAAYAREAEDKDEGKLPRYPGSPLVGLRNDFGWQLQGFIEDEQGRLRLQTEEEHYACMGCHSNLGVTVDQTFALPRKLPGAAGWAYQDLRGMADAPQIGHAQGEVATYLERAGAGDEFRSNGELIERWLDEAGAVDREAMAGKDLATLLMPSSERALALAKAYLLIVREQSFARGRDAVLAPAANVHRQIDDESTGLSEAGAIRTDGFLQLHWVP
;
A
#
# COMPACT_ATOMS: atom_id res chain seq x y z
N TYR A 1 -15.39 -22.79 5.58
CA TYR A 1 -15.57 -21.41 5.11
C TYR A 1 -16.54 -20.69 6.02
N GLN A 2 -16.20 -19.48 6.45
CA GLN A 2 -17.11 -18.57 7.17
C GLN A 2 -17.54 -17.44 6.21
N PHE A 3 -18.26 -17.81 5.15
CA PHE A 3 -18.82 -16.85 4.18
C PHE A 3 -20.32 -16.69 4.37
N SER A 4 -20.81 -15.47 4.22
CA SER A 4 -22.25 -15.20 4.07
C SER A 4 -22.79 -15.89 2.82
N ALA A 5 -24.12 -16.03 2.71
CA ALA A 5 -24.73 -16.63 1.52
C ALA A 5 -24.34 -15.91 0.21
N VAL A 6 -24.18 -14.58 0.27
CA VAL A 6 -23.71 -13.76 -0.85
C VAL A 6 -22.23 -14.02 -1.15
N GLY A 7 -21.39 -14.13 -0.11
CA GLY A 7 -19.95 -14.36 -0.23
C GLY A 7 -19.57 -15.76 -0.73
N LYS A 8 -20.52 -16.71 -0.76
CA LYS A 8 -20.32 -18.04 -1.38
C LYS A 8 -20.31 -17.99 -2.91
N HIS A 9 -20.77 -16.90 -3.52
CA HIS A 9 -20.71 -16.69 -4.97
C HIS A 9 -19.63 -15.67 -5.27
N ASN A 10 -18.80 -15.97 -6.27
CA ASN A 10 -17.78 -15.04 -6.73
C ASN A 10 -18.40 -14.04 -7.70
N HIS A 11 -18.37 -12.76 -7.32
CA HIS A 11 -18.91 -11.65 -8.12
C HIS A 11 -17.84 -10.98 -9.00
N TRP A 12 -16.58 -11.44 -8.92
CA TRP A 12 -15.48 -10.94 -9.75
C TRP A 12 -15.42 -11.67 -11.09
N ASP A 13 -16.48 -11.52 -11.88
CA ASP A 13 -16.65 -12.21 -13.16
C ASP A 13 -15.53 -11.94 -14.17
N ASN A 14 -14.84 -10.79 -14.07
CA ASN A 14 -13.73 -10.45 -14.96
C ASN A 14 -12.59 -11.46 -14.91
N LEU A 15 -12.40 -12.18 -13.79
CA LEU A 15 -11.42 -13.26 -13.65
C LEU A 15 -11.67 -14.42 -14.62
N PHE A 16 -12.89 -14.57 -15.12
CA PHE A 16 -13.29 -15.73 -15.92
C PHE A 16 -13.58 -15.42 -17.39
N VAL A 17 -13.45 -14.17 -17.81
CA VAL A 17 -13.70 -13.75 -19.20
C VAL A 17 -12.44 -13.96 -20.02
N ASP A 18 -12.56 -14.72 -21.11
CA ASP A 18 -11.47 -14.87 -22.08
C ASP A 18 -11.39 -13.64 -22.99
N ARG A 19 -10.29 -12.89 -22.86
CA ARG A 19 -10.00 -11.69 -23.65
C ARG A 19 -8.88 -11.90 -24.66
N SER A 20 -8.38 -13.12 -24.84
CA SER A 20 -7.21 -13.44 -25.69
C SER A 20 -7.33 -12.89 -27.12
N ALA A 21 -8.49 -13.05 -27.75
CA ALA A 21 -8.73 -12.54 -29.09
C ALA A 21 -8.68 -11.00 -29.16
N ALA A 22 -9.24 -10.30 -28.17
CA ALA A 22 -9.21 -8.84 -28.10
C ALA A 22 -7.80 -8.32 -27.79
N LEU A 23 -7.06 -8.98 -26.89
CA LEU A 23 -5.66 -8.66 -26.57
C LEU A 23 -4.78 -8.66 -27.82
N ALA A 24 -4.95 -9.66 -28.69
CA ALA A 24 -4.18 -9.80 -29.93
C ALA A 24 -4.41 -8.65 -30.94
N THR A 25 -5.48 -7.86 -30.79
CA THR A 25 -5.77 -6.72 -31.66
C THR A 25 -5.08 -5.43 -31.22
N ILE A 26 -4.59 -5.36 -29.98
CA ILE A 26 -3.95 -4.17 -29.41
C ILE A 26 -2.44 -4.28 -29.62
N SER A 27 -1.86 -3.27 -30.28
CA SER A 27 -0.42 -3.23 -30.55
C SER A 27 0.37 -2.80 -29.31
N ASP A 28 1.65 -3.20 -29.23
CA ASP A 28 2.55 -2.75 -28.17
C ASP A 28 2.78 -1.23 -28.22
N ALA A 29 2.90 -0.67 -29.44
CA ALA A 29 3.07 0.77 -29.64
C ALA A 29 1.87 1.58 -29.14
N GLU A 30 0.65 1.07 -29.29
CA GLU A 30 -0.56 1.68 -28.72
C GLU A 30 -0.50 1.72 -27.19
N ILE A 31 -0.01 0.65 -26.56
CA ILE A 31 0.10 0.56 -25.10
C ILE A 31 1.19 1.43 -24.54
N LEU A 32 2.37 1.48 -25.18
CA LEU A 32 3.44 2.39 -24.78
C LEU A 32 2.94 3.85 -24.82
N ALA A 33 2.29 4.26 -25.91
CA ALA A 33 1.69 5.59 -26.01
C ALA A 33 0.57 5.83 -24.98
N TRP A 34 -0.19 4.79 -24.63
CA TRP A 34 -1.21 4.86 -23.58
C TRP A 34 -0.59 5.14 -22.21
N ILE A 35 0.39 4.35 -21.78
CA ILE A 35 0.97 4.45 -20.43
C ILE A 35 1.85 5.70 -20.23
N ASP A 36 2.38 6.27 -21.31
CA ASP A 36 3.11 7.55 -21.30
C ASP A 36 2.20 8.77 -21.06
N GLY A 37 0.89 8.64 -21.30
CA GLY A 37 -0.04 9.75 -21.23
C GLY A 37 -0.45 10.12 -19.79
N ASP A 38 -0.30 11.38 -19.41
CA ASP A 38 -0.77 11.90 -18.13
C ASP A 38 -2.31 11.94 -18.04
N ASN A 39 -2.86 11.41 -16.94
CA ASN A 39 -4.27 11.51 -16.58
C ASN A 39 -4.50 12.10 -15.18
N TYR A 40 -3.43 12.42 -14.44
CA TYR A 40 -3.49 13.03 -13.12
C TYR A 40 -3.55 14.56 -13.19
N GLY A 41 -2.74 15.19 -14.05
CA GLY A 41 -2.79 16.64 -14.28
C GLY A 41 -4.21 17.13 -14.63
N PRO A 42 -4.89 16.50 -15.61
CA PRO A 42 -6.29 16.81 -15.94
C PRO A 42 -7.26 16.62 -14.77
N LEU A 43 -7.07 15.59 -13.93
CA LEU A 43 -7.90 15.40 -12.73
C LEU A 43 -7.72 16.57 -11.75
N ARG A 44 -6.46 16.95 -11.49
CA ARG A 44 -6.13 18.06 -10.59
C ARG A 44 -6.77 19.36 -11.06
N GLU A 45 -6.64 19.67 -12.35
CA GLU A 45 -7.27 20.85 -12.97
C GLU A 45 -8.80 20.81 -12.86
N ALA A 46 -9.42 19.66 -13.17
CA ALA A 46 -10.87 19.51 -13.13
C ALA A 46 -11.43 19.70 -11.71
N VAL A 47 -10.80 19.11 -10.69
CA VAL A 47 -11.25 19.23 -9.30
C VAL A 47 -10.98 20.63 -8.74
N ALA A 48 -9.83 21.24 -9.08
CA ALA A 48 -9.52 22.61 -8.67
C ALA A 48 -10.50 23.65 -9.24
N ALA A 49 -11.11 23.38 -10.39
CA ALA A 49 -12.13 24.24 -11.00
C ALA A 49 -13.51 24.16 -10.32
N ILE A 50 -13.76 23.15 -9.48
CA ILE A 50 -15.01 23.03 -8.72
C ILE A 50 -14.95 23.96 -7.51
N ALA A 51 -15.99 24.77 -7.28
CA ALA A 51 -16.07 25.65 -6.12
C ALA A 51 -15.92 24.87 -4.80
N GLU A 52 -15.33 25.48 -3.78
CA GLU A 52 -15.07 24.82 -2.49
C GLU A 52 -16.34 24.24 -1.87
N ASP A 53 -17.44 25.00 -1.89
CA ASP A 53 -18.73 24.60 -1.33
C ASP A 53 -19.42 23.46 -2.11
N ASP A 54 -19.01 23.20 -3.36
CA ASP A 54 -19.64 22.22 -4.26
C ASP A 54 -18.95 20.85 -4.23
N TYR A 55 -17.75 20.74 -3.65
CA TYR A 55 -17.01 19.49 -3.56
C TYR A 55 -16.23 19.37 -2.25
N ALA A 56 -16.69 18.44 -1.41
CA ALA A 56 -16.18 18.16 -0.07
C ALA A 56 -15.22 16.95 0.01
N GLY A 57 -14.86 16.36 -1.13
CA GLY A 57 -13.89 15.27 -1.19
C GLY A 57 -12.44 15.76 -1.17
N TYR A 58 -11.51 14.82 -1.29
CA TYR A 58 -10.10 15.11 -1.48
C TYR A 58 -9.89 15.88 -2.79
N ARG A 59 -9.18 17.00 -2.67
CA ARG A 59 -8.74 17.83 -3.79
C ARG A 59 -7.28 17.51 -4.05
N PRO A 60 -6.94 16.82 -5.16
CA PRO A 60 -5.56 16.53 -5.51
C PRO A 60 -4.73 17.82 -5.51
N ASP A 61 -3.67 17.83 -4.72
CA ASP A 61 -2.86 19.01 -4.44
C ASP A 61 -1.36 18.76 -4.61
N LEU A 62 -0.97 17.51 -4.86
CA LEU A 62 0.39 17.12 -5.24
C LEU A 62 0.65 17.41 -6.72
N ASP A 63 1.87 17.80 -7.05
CA ASP A 63 2.37 17.89 -8.40
C ASP A 63 3.44 16.84 -8.70
N PHE A 64 2.98 15.66 -9.13
CA PHE A 64 3.85 14.58 -9.57
C PHE A 64 4.81 15.03 -10.70
N ALA A 65 4.40 15.97 -11.56
CA ALA A 65 5.26 16.47 -12.63
C ALA A 65 6.40 17.36 -12.10
N ALA A 66 6.18 18.09 -10.99
CA ALA A 66 7.23 18.84 -10.31
C ALA A 66 8.22 17.89 -9.61
N GLY A 67 7.72 16.75 -9.13
CA GLY A 67 8.54 15.67 -8.57
C GLY A 67 8.89 15.87 -7.10
N PHE A 68 9.88 15.11 -6.65
CA PHE A 68 10.32 15.05 -5.26
C PHE A 68 11.82 15.36 -5.17
N ASP A 69 12.23 15.95 -4.06
CA ASP A 69 13.65 16.12 -3.77
C ASP A 69 14.29 14.81 -3.27
N ALA A 70 15.62 14.84 -3.06
CA ALA A 70 16.39 13.67 -2.66
C ALA A 70 16.05 13.12 -1.27
N GLU A 71 15.32 13.87 -0.44
CA GLU A 71 14.82 13.42 0.87
C GLU A 71 13.33 13.01 0.78
N GLY A 72 12.79 12.89 -0.44
CA GLY A 72 11.43 12.43 -0.72
C GLY A 72 10.36 13.50 -0.54
N PHE A 73 10.69 14.76 -0.26
CA PHE A 73 9.66 15.81 -0.12
C PHE A 73 9.21 16.32 -1.48
N ALA A 74 7.91 16.50 -1.65
CA ALA A 74 7.35 17.12 -2.85
C ALA A 74 7.85 18.56 -2.98
N VAL A 75 8.33 18.92 -4.17
CA VAL A 75 8.98 20.23 -4.41
C VAL A 75 7.98 21.37 -4.63
N ASP A 76 6.70 21.03 -4.77
CA ASP A 76 5.57 21.93 -4.99
C ASP A 76 5.07 22.63 -3.71
N GLY A 77 5.62 22.28 -2.54
CA GLY A 77 5.21 22.82 -1.25
C GLY A 77 3.94 22.21 -0.67
N SER A 78 3.39 21.15 -1.27
CA SER A 78 2.21 20.40 -0.80
C SER A 78 2.45 19.62 0.51
N GLN A 79 3.72 19.51 0.91
CA GLN A 79 4.17 18.85 2.15
C GLN A 79 3.99 17.32 2.17
N TRP A 80 3.60 16.75 1.03
CA TRP A 80 3.68 15.31 0.81
C TRP A 80 5.13 14.85 0.84
N ARG A 81 5.35 13.67 1.41
CA ARG A 81 6.65 13.01 1.40
C ARG A 81 6.51 11.59 0.90
N ALA A 82 7.20 11.26 -0.19
CA ALA A 82 7.30 9.91 -0.70
C ALA A 82 8.21 9.07 0.19
N PHE A 83 7.92 7.78 0.29
CA PHE A 83 8.80 6.83 0.93
C PHE A 83 8.86 5.51 0.14
N ALA A 84 10.04 4.89 0.18
CA ALA A 84 10.29 3.61 -0.45
C ALA A 84 10.03 2.47 0.54
N TYR A 85 9.27 1.49 0.12
CA TYR A 85 8.85 0.35 0.93
C TYR A 85 8.84 -0.93 0.09
N LYS A 86 8.91 -2.07 0.77
CA LYS A 86 8.74 -3.35 0.11
C LYS A 86 7.26 -3.62 -0.16
N PRO A 87 6.83 -3.84 -1.41
CA PRO A 87 5.43 -4.12 -1.73
C PRO A 87 4.89 -5.34 -0.96
N PHE A 88 3.63 -5.29 -0.52
CA PHE A 88 2.98 -6.43 0.13
C PHE A 88 2.84 -7.60 -0.85
N PRO A 89 3.14 -8.86 -0.44
CA PRO A 89 3.10 -10.01 -1.33
C PRO A 89 1.75 -10.22 -2.02
N GLY A 90 1.78 -10.61 -3.30
CA GLY A 90 0.58 -10.89 -4.10
C GLY A 90 -0.24 -9.67 -4.52
N ALA A 91 -0.09 -8.53 -3.84
CA ALA A 91 -0.74 -7.26 -4.19
C ALA A 91 -0.03 -6.56 -5.37
N PHE A 92 0.58 -5.39 -5.15
CA PHE A 92 1.19 -4.55 -6.18
C PHE A 92 2.57 -5.05 -6.63
N TRP A 93 2.72 -6.36 -6.80
CA TRP A 93 3.89 -6.94 -7.46
C TRP A 93 3.83 -6.60 -8.95
N PRO A 94 4.87 -5.95 -9.53
CA PRO A 94 4.86 -5.54 -10.93
C PRO A 94 4.58 -6.69 -11.90
N THR A 95 5.01 -7.90 -11.58
CA THR A 95 4.69 -9.12 -12.36
C THR A 95 3.21 -9.49 -12.42
N ASN A 96 2.36 -8.91 -11.56
CA ASN A 96 0.90 -9.03 -11.62
C ASN A 96 0.25 -7.84 -12.37
N GLY A 97 1.08 -6.98 -12.97
CA GLY A 97 0.66 -5.97 -13.95
C GLY A 97 0.44 -4.58 -13.38
N SER A 98 0.65 -4.40 -12.08
CA SER A 98 0.55 -3.10 -11.41
C SER A 98 1.76 -2.87 -10.52
N THR A 99 2.20 -1.63 -10.45
CA THR A 99 3.15 -1.14 -9.46
C THR A 99 2.56 0.11 -8.82
N ASP A 100 3.15 0.58 -7.72
CA ASP A 100 2.60 1.64 -6.90
C ASP A 100 3.68 2.55 -6.30
N ASP A 101 3.22 3.69 -5.81
CA ASP A 101 3.99 4.58 -4.93
C ASP A 101 3.07 5.12 -3.83
N VAL A 102 3.67 5.49 -2.70
CA VAL A 102 2.93 6.03 -1.54
C VAL A 102 3.64 7.26 -1.00
N MET A 103 2.83 8.28 -0.71
CA MET A 103 3.22 9.49 -0.02
C MET A 103 2.46 9.60 1.29
N ILE A 104 3.11 10.13 2.31
CA ILE A 104 2.51 10.47 3.61
C ILE A 104 2.52 11.98 3.80
N ARG A 105 1.49 12.51 4.45
CA ARG A 105 1.47 13.87 4.96
C ARG A 105 0.94 13.91 6.39
N LEU A 106 1.74 14.46 7.30
CA LEU A 106 1.30 14.68 8.68
C LEU A 106 0.53 16.01 8.81
N PRO A 107 -0.38 16.13 9.80
CA PRO A 107 -1.08 17.40 10.08
C PRO A 107 -0.10 18.53 10.35
N ALA A 108 -0.54 19.78 10.13
CA ALA A 108 0.31 20.96 10.26
C ALA A 108 1.06 21.04 11.61
N ALA A 109 0.42 20.70 12.73
CA ALA A 109 1.05 20.72 14.06
C ALA A 109 2.30 19.81 14.15
N PHE A 110 2.34 18.70 13.40
CA PHE A 110 3.48 17.78 13.36
C PHE A 110 4.61 18.26 12.45
N ARG A 111 4.39 19.35 11.72
CA ARG A 111 5.34 19.92 10.77
C ARG A 111 5.74 21.34 11.15
N GLN A 112 5.29 21.82 12.31
CA GLN A 112 5.49 23.17 12.82
C GLN A 112 6.28 23.18 14.12
N ASP A 113 7.10 24.22 14.32
CA ASP A 113 7.78 24.46 15.58
C ASP A 113 6.82 24.91 16.70
N GLY A 114 7.32 25.08 17.93
CA GLY A 114 6.50 25.52 19.08
C GLY A 114 5.90 26.93 18.94
N GLN A 115 6.23 27.67 17.89
CA GLN A 115 5.62 28.97 17.55
C GLN A 115 4.60 28.86 16.41
N GLY A 116 4.33 27.66 15.90
CA GLY A 116 3.40 27.41 14.79
C GLY A 116 3.98 27.70 13.41
N ARG A 117 5.31 27.80 13.26
CA ARG A 117 5.95 28.05 11.96
C ARG A 117 6.37 26.73 11.32
N GLU A 118 6.14 26.55 10.02
CA GLU A 118 6.57 25.36 9.28
C GLU A 118 8.08 25.11 9.48
N SER A 119 8.43 23.88 9.83
CA SER A 119 9.79 23.45 10.13
C SER A 119 10.03 22.03 9.60
N ARG A 120 10.80 21.93 8.51
CA ARG A 120 11.22 20.64 7.93
C ARG A 120 11.99 19.79 8.93
N ALA A 121 12.76 20.40 9.85
CA ALA A 121 13.46 19.67 10.90
C ALA A 121 12.48 18.96 11.85
N ILE A 122 11.46 19.68 12.34
CA ILE A 122 10.40 19.09 13.18
C ILE A 122 9.65 17.99 12.42
N TYR A 123 9.34 18.24 11.15
CA TYR A 123 8.64 17.26 10.32
C TYR A 123 9.43 15.95 10.19
N ARG A 124 10.75 16.02 9.92
CA ARG A 124 11.61 14.84 9.88
C ARG A 124 11.64 14.08 11.21
N ILE A 125 11.72 14.79 12.33
CA ILE A 125 11.73 14.17 13.67
C ILE A 125 10.40 13.45 13.94
N ASN A 126 9.26 14.10 13.70
CA ASN A 126 7.95 13.47 13.92
C ASN A 126 7.70 12.29 12.97
N LEU A 127 8.19 12.33 11.73
CA LEU A 127 8.18 11.19 10.83
C LEU A 127 9.10 10.05 11.30
N ALA A 128 10.26 10.35 11.87
CA ALA A 128 11.17 9.36 12.44
C ALA A 128 10.56 8.66 13.67
N ILE A 129 9.89 9.41 14.55
CA ILE A 129 9.13 8.87 15.69
C ILE A 129 8.00 7.96 15.20
N LEU A 130 7.22 8.42 14.20
CA LEU A 130 6.15 7.63 13.60
C LEU A 130 6.70 6.34 12.94
N GLU A 131 7.78 6.45 12.18
CA GLU A 131 8.44 5.30 11.57
C GLU A 131 8.87 4.26 12.62
N ALA A 132 9.52 4.69 13.70
CA ALA A 132 9.93 3.80 14.79
C ALA A 132 8.73 3.10 15.45
N SER A 133 7.60 3.79 15.57
CA SER A 133 6.39 3.26 16.21
C SER A 133 5.62 2.25 15.34
N PHE A 134 5.91 2.18 14.03
CA PHE A 134 5.23 1.28 13.09
C PHE A 134 6.10 0.12 12.57
N THR A 135 7.41 0.32 12.43
CA THR A 135 8.29 -0.59 11.66
C THR A 135 9.05 -1.62 12.50
N VAL A 136 8.98 -1.54 13.83
CA VAL A 136 9.73 -2.41 14.75
C VAL A 136 8.84 -3.52 15.30
N ASP A 137 9.45 -4.69 15.58
CA ASP A 137 8.79 -5.86 16.17
C ASP A 137 7.95 -5.46 17.38
N LEU A 138 6.64 -5.75 17.35
CA LEU A 138 5.71 -5.48 18.44
C LEU A 138 6.08 -6.16 19.76
N ALA A 139 6.94 -7.20 19.74
CA ALA A 139 7.44 -7.87 20.92
C ALA A 139 8.55 -7.09 21.67
N VAL A 140 9.24 -6.17 21.00
CA VAL A 140 10.26 -5.31 21.64
C VAL A 140 9.56 -4.25 22.48
N ALA A 141 9.96 -3.99 23.71
CA ALA A 141 9.35 -2.95 24.55
C ALA A 141 9.67 -1.54 24.03
N ASP A 142 8.78 -0.56 24.28
CA ASP A 142 8.90 0.78 23.71
C ASP A 142 10.24 1.47 24.02
N GLY A 143 10.80 1.25 25.21
CA GLY A 143 12.11 1.80 25.61
C GLY A 143 13.33 1.06 25.05
N ASP A 144 13.15 -0.14 24.49
CA ASP A 144 14.21 -0.97 23.92
C ASP A 144 14.26 -0.88 22.38
N ILE A 145 13.39 -0.06 21.78
CA ILE A 145 13.36 0.15 20.33
C ILE A 145 14.67 0.79 19.89
N VAL A 146 15.29 0.24 18.84
CA VAL A 146 16.40 0.87 18.13
C VAL A 146 16.04 0.92 16.65
N ARG A 147 15.98 2.11 16.08
CA ARG A 147 15.60 2.32 14.68
C ARG A 147 16.58 3.21 13.96
N SER A 148 17.19 2.70 12.88
CA SER A 148 17.93 3.52 11.92
C SER A 148 16.98 4.49 11.20
N VAL A 149 17.27 5.78 11.29
CA VAL A 149 16.48 6.88 10.71
C VAL A 149 17.37 7.75 9.81
N GLU A 150 16.77 8.65 9.05
CA GLU A 150 17.55 9.70 8.38
C GLU A 150 18.25 10.60 9.40
N ALA A 151 19.19 11.44 8.96
CA ALA A 151 19.82 12.40 9.85
C ALA A 151 18.78 13.41 10.39
N ILE A 152 18.58 13.41 11.71
CA ILE A 152 17.69 14.34 12.40
C ILE A 152 18.45 15.18 13.43
N ASP A 153 17.98 16.41 13.65
CA ASP A 153 18.56 17.38 14.57
C ASP A 153 17.73 17.42 15.85
N GLU A 154 18.15 16.70 16.88
CA GLU A 154 17.40 16.60 18.12
C GLU A 154 17.54 17.88 18.99
N THR A 155 18.51 18.75 18.69
CA THR A 155 18.64 20.05 19.37
C THR A 155 17.42 20.95 19.12
N VAL A 156 16.77 20.78 17.96
CA VAL A 156 15.54 21.48 17.60
C VAL A 156 14.33 20.91 18.37
N ALA A 157 14.35 19.62 18.70
CA ALA A 157 13.32 18.98 19.49
C ALA A 157 13.49 19.21 21.00
N GLY A 158 14.73 19.42 21.47
CA GLY A 158 15.03 19.60 22.89
C GLY A 158 14.92 18.32 23.72
N ILE A 159 14.92 17.16 23.06
CA ILE A 159 14.88 15.83 23.67
C ILE A 159 16.01 14.98 23.07
N ASP A 160 16.62 14.15 23.91
CA ASP A 160 17.66 13.20 23.54
C ASP A 160 16.99 11.94 22.94
N LEU A 161 17.02 11.82 21.63
CA LEU A 161 16.32 10.81 20.85
C LEU A 161 17.18 9.56 20.59
N ASP A 162 18.50 9.64 20.74
CA ASP A 162 19.42 8.50 20.64
C ASP A 162 19.87 7.97 22.02
N GLY A 163 19.51 8.66 23.10
CA GLY A 163 19.72 8.23 24.47
C GLY A 163 21.18 8.29 24.92
N ASP A 164 22.03 9.08 24.25
CA ASP A 164 23.46 9.19 24.58
C ASP A 164 23.77 10.20 25.72
N GLY A 165 22.76 10.95 26.16
CA GLY A 165 22.82 11.96 27.21
C GLY A 165 23.20 13.36 26.72
N GLN A 166 23.33 13.59 25.42
CA GLN A 166 23.66 14.88 24.79
C GLN A 166 22.61 15.22 23.72
N LEU A 167 22.55 16.50 23.33
CA LEU A 167 21.74 16.93 22.19
C LEU A 167 22.67 17.20 21.01
N SER A 168 22.48 16.46 19.93
CA SER A 168 23.31 16.46 18.73
C SER A 168 22.52 16.94 17.49
N PRO A 169 23.15 17.74 16.61
CA PRO A 169 22.48 18.28 15.42
C PRO A 169 22.28 17.25 14.29
N ALA A 170 22.80 16.03 14.47
CA ALA A 170 22.74 14.97 13.47
C ALA A 170 22.89 13.59 14.14
N ILE A 171 21.76 12.97 14.46
CA ILE A 171 21.69 11.55 14.86
C ILE A 171 21.08 10.73 13.73
N THR A 172 21.42 9.44 13.63
CA THR A 172 20.91 8.53 12.59
C THR A 172 20.25 7.28 13.17
N ALA A 173 20.07 7.23 14.48
CA ALA A 173 19.40 6.16 15.18
C ALA A 173 18.52 6.75 16.27
N LEU A 174 17.29 6.27 16.38
CA LEU A 174 16.35 6.60 17.44
C LEU A 174 16.32 5.44 18.44
N HIS A 175 16.49 5.74 19.73
CA HIS A 175 16.50 4.79 20.83
C HIS A 175 15.31 5.04 21.77
N GLY A 176 14.38 4.11 21.79
CA GLY A 176 13.13 4.20 22.53
C GLY A 176 12.11 5.14 21.87
N LEU A 177 10.82 4.91 22.10
CA LEU A 177 9.79 5.87 21.71
C LEU A 177 9.67 6.99 22.76
N PRO A 178 9.67 8.27 22.37
CA PRO A 178 9.35 9.35 23.30
C PRO A 178 7.86 9.30 23.66
N ASP A 179 7.49 9.84 24.82
CA ASP A 179 6.09 9.87 25.28
C ASP A 179 5.18 10.69 24.35
N HIS A 180 5.72 11.75 23.73
CA HIS A 180 5.00 12.68 22.88
C HIS A 180 5.81 13.04 21.63
N TYR A 181 5.10 13.54 20.61
CA TYR A 181 5.72 14.15 19.45
C TYR A 181 6.41 15.48 19.80
N VAL A 182 7.00 16.16 18.83
CA VAL A 182 7.76 17.41 19.05
C VAL A 182 7.19 18.59 18.26
N GLY A 183 7.61 19.81 18.62
CA GLY A 183 7.14 21.04 18.00
C GLY A 183 5.74 21.42 18.45
N ALA A 184 4.88 21.88 17.54
CA ALA A 184 3.50 22.22 17.87
C ALA A 184 2.64 21.00 18.25
N ALA A 185 3.11 19.78 17.98
CA ALA A 185 2.47 18.52 18.38
C ALA A 185 2.96 17.98 19.74
N ALA A 186 3.67 18.78 20.56
CA ALA A 186 4.29 18.32 21.81
C ALA A 186 3.34 17.77 22.88
N GLU A 187 2.04 18.08 22.81
CA GLU A 187 1.01 17.54 23.71
C GLU A 187 0.33 16.29 23.14
N HIS A 188 0.68 15.86 21.92
CA HIS A 188 0.12 14.66 21.31
C HIS A 188 0.95 13.44 21.70
N PRO A 189 0.36 12.43 22.36
CA PRO A 189 1.10 11.24 22.77
C PRO A 189 1.54 10.43 21.56
N VAL A 190 2.70 9.76 21.69
CA VAL A 190 3.09 8.71 20.74
C VAL A 190 2.38 7.44 21.15
N ARG A 191 1.61 6.87 20.22
CA ARG A 191 0.94 5.60 20.41
C ARG A 191 1.45 4.60 19.39
N ARG A 192 2.03 3.52 19.90
CA ARG A 192 2.64 2.50 19.05
C ARG A 192 1.64 1.88 18.09
N GLY A 193 2.00 1.87 16.80
CA GLY A 193 1.18 1.28 15.75
C GLY A 193 -0.15 1.99 15.50
N LEU A 194 -0.32 3.26 15.89
CA LEU A 194 -1.49 4.08 15.61
C LEU A 194 -1.07 5.43 15.04
N TYR A 195 -1.76 5.87 13.98
CA TYR A 195 -1.50 7.18 13.38
C TYR A 195 -2.27 8.26 14.14
N PRO A 196 -1.68 9.45 14.32
CA PRO A 196 -2.39 10.63 14.77
C PRO A 196 -3.59 10.97 13.88
N GLU A 197 -4.61 11.58 14.46
CA GLU A 197 -5.69 12.16 13.66
C GLU A 197 -5.15 13.21 12.67
N GLY A 198 -5.65 13.15 11.44
CA GLY A 198 -5.32 14.04 10.35
C GLY A 198 -4.15 13.59 9.48
N VAL A 199 -3.47 12.46 9.80
CA VAL A 199 -2.49 11.86 8.88
C VAL A 199 -3.16 11.47 7.58
N GLU A 200 -2.48 11.73 6.47
CA GLU A 200 -2.97 11.45 5.13
C GLU A 200 -1.99 10.55 4.38
N PHE A 201 -2.53 9.66 3.55
CA PHE A 201 -1.78 8.92 2.54
C PHE A 201 -2.33 9.21 1.15
N LEU A 202 -1.42 9.32 0.20
CA LEU A 202 -1.74 9.31 -1.22
C LEU A 202 -1.01 8.12 -1.84
N HIS A 203 -1.75 7.29 -2.57
CA HIS A 203 -1.26 6.06 -3.16
C HIS A 203 -1.66 6.05 -4.63
N SER A 204 -0.69 6.06 -5.54
CA SER A 204 -0.97 5.88 -6.95
C SER A 204 -0.70 4.44 -7.36
N VAL A 205 -1.65 3.84 -8.09
CA VAL A 205 -1.48 2.53 -8.73
C VAL A 205 -1.29 2.78 -10.21
N ARG A 206 -0.23 2.24 -10.78
CA ARG A 206 0.24 2.56 -12.13
C ARG A 206 0.43 1.30 -12.96
N TYR A 207 0.49 1.48 -14.27
CA TYR A 207 0.99 0.44 -15.17
C TYR A 207 2.49 0.26 -14.97
N VAL A 208 2.96 -0.93 -15.31
CA VAL A 208 4.39 -1.25 -15.32
C VAL A 208 4.96 -0.85 -16.67
N ASP A 209 5.80 0.17 -16.65
CA ASP A 209 6.59 0.59 -17.81
C ASP A 209 7.77 -0.38 -18.01
N PRO A 210 7.97 -0.98 -19.19
CA PRO A 210 9.08 -1.90 -19.42
C PRO A 210 10.49 -1.31 -19.27
N GLU A 211 10.65 0.01 -19.43
CA GLU A 211 11.93 0.71 -19.35
C GLU A 211 12.18 1.31 -17.95
N THR A 212 11.19 2.02 -17.42
CA THR A 212 11.35 2.76 -16.15
C THR A 212 10.86 1.98 -14.93
N GLY A 213 10.01 0.98 -15.15
CA GLY A 213 9.31 0.21 -14.13
C GLY A 213 8.01 0.83 -13.64
N LEU A 214 7.80 2.14 -13.88
CA LEU A 214 6.67 2.92 -13.38
C LEU A 214 6.17 3.88 -14.47
N SER A 215 4.93 3.72 -14.91
CA SER A 215 4.34 4.58 -15.95
C SER A 215 3.89 5.96 -15.45
N VAL A 216 3.78 6.92 -16.36
CA VAL A 216 3.22 8.26 -16.09
C VAL A 216 1.72 8.16 -15.80
N ARG A 217 0.99 7.33 -16.56
CA ARG A 217 -0.44 7.10 -16.41
C ARG A 217 -0.78 6.35 -15.13
N MET A 218 -1.76 6.84 -14.39
CA MET A 218 -2.31 6.12 -13.24
C MET A 218 -3.49 5.25 -13.67
N LYS A 219 -3.54 4.02 -13.14
CA LYS A 219 -4.74 3.18 -13.13
C LYS A 219 -5.73 3.69 -12.10
N GLU A 220 -5.21 4.00 -10.91
CA GLU A 220 -5.99 4.48 -9.78
C GLU A 220 -5.19 5.51 -8.97
N LEU A 221 -5.89 6.46 -8.37
CA LEU A 221 -5.38 7.32 -7.31
C LEU A 221 -6.23 7.08 -6.06
N ARG A 222 -5.58 6.71 -4.96
CA ARG A 222 -6.25 6.40 -3.70
C ARG A 222 -5.74 7.35 -2.64
N TYR A 223 -6.66 8.06 -2.01
CA TYR A 223 -6.40 8.95 -0.91
C TYR A 223 -7.00 8.36 0.36
N SER A 224 -6.27 8.42 1.47
CA SER A 224 -6.84 8.13 2.78
C SER A 224 -6.44 9.18 3.79
N LYS A 225 -7.33 9.40 4.76
CA LYS A 225 -7.11 10.30 5.90
C LYS A 225 -7.59 9.64 7.18
N LYS A 226 -6.76 9.72 8.22
CA LYS A 226 -7.17 9.40 9.59
C LYS A 226 -8.05 10.56 10.07
N VAL A 227 -9.34 10.31 10.20
CA VAL A 227 -10.34 11.32 10.59
C VAL A 227 -10.81 11.17 12.02
N GLU A 228 -10.39 10.10 12.69
CA GLU A 228 -10.65 9.86 14.10
C GLU A 228 -9.56 8.95 14.66
N GLU A 229 -8.93 9.37 15.76
CA GLU A 229 -8.03 8.52 16.52
C GLU A 229 -8.80 7.77 17.61
N LEU A 230 -8.80 6.43 17.54
CA LEU A 230 -9.59 5.61 18.45
C LEU A 230 -8.82 5.20 19.70
N GLU A 231 -9.55 5.16 20.81
CA GLU A 231 -9.09 4.53 22.04
C GLU A 231 -9.05 3.00 21.91
N GLN A 232 -8.20 2.35 22.73
CA GLN A 232 -8.01 0.90 22.66
C GLN A 232 -9.33 0.12 22.81
N TRP A 233 -10.21 0.56 23.70
CA TRP A 233 -11.51 -0.10 23.91
C TRP A 233 -12.42 -0.01 22.67
N ALA A 234 -12.36 1.10 21.93
CA ALA A 234 -13.16 1.31 20.72
C ALA A 234 -12.65 0.43 19.58
N ILE A 235 -11.31 0.30 19.44
CA ILE A 235 -10.68 -0.61 18.49
C ILE A 235 -11.10 -2.07 18.76
N LEU A 236 -11.02 -2.51 20.02
CA LEU A 236 -11.44 -3.87 20.41
C LEU A 236 -12.93 -4.09 20.17
N ALA A 237 -13.77 -3.10 20.45
CA ALA A 237 -15.21 -3.16 20.19
C ALA A 237 -15.52 -3.24 18.68
N ALA A 238 -14.78 -2.52 17.83
CA ALA A 238 -14.92 -2.59 16.37
C ALA A 238 -14.60 -4.01 15.84
N TYR A 239 -13.51 -4.63 16.30
CA TYR A 239 -13.18 -6.01 15.94
C TYR A 239 -14.24 -7.01 16.44
N ALA A 240 -14.72 -6.86 17.67
CA ALA A 240 -15.76 -7.74 18.22
C ALA A 240 -17.07 -7.64 17.43
N ARG A 241 -17.52 -6.41 17.12
CA ARG A 241 -18.71 -6.17 16.31
C ARG A 241 -18.58 -6.76 14.91
N GLU A 242 -17.40 -6.65 14.30
CA GLU A 242 -17.17 -7.21 12.97
C GLU A 242 -17.26 -8.74 12.97
N ALA A 243 -16.74 -9.40 14.01
CA ALA A 243 -16.86 -10.84 14.18
C ALA A 243 -18.33 -11.26 14.37
N GLU A 244 -19.09 -10.54 15.21
CA GLU A 244 -20.52 -10.76 15.41
C GLU A 244 -21.31 -10.58 14.10
N ASP A 245 -21.04 -9.51 13.35
CA ASP A 245 -21.71 -9.23 12.09
C ASP A 245 -21.41 -10.32 11.04
N LYS A 246 -20.18 -10.86 11.00
CA LYS A 246 -19.82 -12.01 10.16
C LYS A 246 -20.58 -13.27 10.56
N ASP A 247 -20.66 -13.57 11.86
CA ASP A 247 -21.38 -14.75 12.38
C ASP A 247 -22.88 -14.66 12.07
N GLU A 248 -23.45 -13.47 12.10
CA GLU A 248 -24.84 -13.19 11.69
C GLU A 248 -25.05 -13.13 10.16
N GLY A 249 -23.97 -13.21 9.37
CA GLY A 249 -24.00 -13.15 7.92
C GLY A 249 -24.36 -11.77 7.35
N LYS A 250 -24.19 -10.71 8.13
CA LYS A 250 -24.38 -9.32 7.67
C LYS A 250 -23.31 -8.94 6.65
N LEU A 251 -23.70 -8.09 5.72
CA LEU A 251 -22.78 -7.50 4.75
C LEU A 251 -22.15 -6.24 5.34
N PRO A 252 -20.86 -5.98 5.07
CA PRO A 252 -20.20 -4.76 5.52
C PRO A 252 -20.88 -3.52 4.95
N ARG A 253 -20.95 -2.47 5.76
CA ARG A 253 -21.49 -1.17 5.38
C ARG A 253 -20.53 -0.10 5.84
N TYR A 254 -20.23 0.84 4.96
CA TYR A 254 -19.29 1.92 5.23
C TYR A 254 -20.03 3.26 5.11
N PRO A 255 -20.09 4.07 6.16
CA PRO A 255 -20.70 5.39 6.06
C PRO A 255 -19.89 6.30 5.12
N GLY A 256 -20.60 7.18 4.41
CA GLY A 256 -20.02 8.12 3.46
C GLY A 256 -20.61 7.97 2.07
N SER A 257 -19.86 8.43 1.07
CA SER A 257 -20.13 8.18 -0.35
C SER A 257 -18.83 8.33 -1.13
N PRO A 258 -18.73 7.83 -2.37
CA PRO A 258 -17.50 8.01 -3.16
C PRO A 258 -17.09 9.48 -3.37
N LEU A 259 -18.02 10.44 -3.27
CA LEU A 259 -17.76 11.88 -3.41
C LEU A 259 -16.92 12.46 -2.27
N VAL A 260 -17.09 11.94 -1.05
CA VAL A 260 -16.36 12.39 0.15
C VAL A 260 -15.38 11.34 0.65
N GLY A 261 -15.59 10.09 0.27
CA GLY A 261 -14.90 8.91 0.75
C GLY A 261 -15.77 8.05 1.67
N LEU A 262 -15.46 6.75 1.73
CA LEU A 262 -16.06 5.80 2.66
C LEU A 262 -15.21 5.68 3.92
N ARG A 263 -15.86 5.54 5.08
CA ARG A 263 -15.17 5.40 6.37
C ARG A 263 -15.23 3.96 6.88
N ASN A 264 -14.11 3.48 7.42
CA ASN A 264 -14.09 2.23 8.17
C ASN A 264 -14.38 2.47 9.65
N ASP A 265 -14.50 1.39 10.40
CA ASP A 265 -14.75 1.42 11.85
C ASP A 265 -13.52 1.78 12.68
N PHE A 266 -12.39 2.04 12.04
CA PHE A 266 -11.08 2.31 12.67
C PHE A 266 -10.64 3.77 12.46
N GLY A 267 -11.56 4.65 12.08
CA GLY A 267 -11.31 6.09 11.95
C GLY A 267 -10.62 6.52 10.66
N TRP A 268 -10.53 5.64 9.65
CA TRP A 268 -10.01 6.00 8.32
C TRP A 268 -11.12 6.34 7.35
N GLN A 269 -10.93 7.42 6.60
CA GLN A 269 -11.73 7.81 5.45
C GLN A 269 -10.91 7.61 4.18
N LEU A 270 -11.45 6.88 3.21
CA LEU A 270 -10.78 6.55 1.95
C LEU A 270 -11.56 7.13 0.77
N GLN A 271 -10.87 7.73 -0.19
CA GLN A 271 -11.40 8.17 -1.47
C GLN A 271 -10.58 7.59 -2.62
N GLY A 272 -11.22 7.20 -3.71
CA GLY A 272 -10.57 6.56 -4.84
C GLY A 272 -11.02 7.14 -6.17
N PHE A 273 -10.06 7.29 -7.07
CA PHE A 273 -10.25 7.65 -8.47
C PHE A 273 -9.72 6.51 -9.33
N ILE A 274 -10.39 6.24 -10.45
CA ILE A 274 -10.06 5.17 -11.40
C ILE A 274 -10.30 5.66 -12.83
N GLU A 275 -9.64 5.06 -13.81
CA GLU A 275 -9.80 5.44 -15.22
C GLU A 275 -11.23 5.27 -15.75
N ASP A 276 -11.72 6.25 -16.49
CA ASP A 276 -12.90 6.14 -17.34
C ASP A 276 -12.57 5.50 -18.71
N GLU A 277 -13.57 5.28 -19.57
CA GLU A 277 -13.39 4.61 -20.87
C GLU A 277 -12.40 5.35 -21.79
N GLN A 278 -12.18 6.66 -21.56
CA GLN A 278 -11.21 7.47 -22.28
C GLN A 278 -9.86 7.60 -21.56
N GLY A 279 -9.68 6.92 -20.42
CA GLY A 279 -8.47 6.95 -19.60
C GLY A 279 -8.34 8.16 -18.67
N ARG A 280 -9.36 9.02 -18.54
CA ARG A 280 -9.31 10.11 -17.55
C ARG A 280 -9.59 9.52 -16.17
N LEU A 281 -8.92 10.01 -15.12
CA LEU A 281 -9.31 9.62 -13.77
C LEU A 281 -10.67 10.23 -13.42
N ARG A 282 -11.59 9.38 -12.96
CA ARG A 282 -12.90 9.75 -12.42
C ARG A 282 -13.05 9.21 -11.01
N LEU A 283 -14.00 9.74 -10.25
CA LEU A 283 -14.38 9.13 -8.98
C LEU A 283 -14.80 7.67 -9.20
N GLN A 284 -14.42 6.81 -8.26
CA GLN A 284 -14.94 5.45 -8.19
C GLN A 284 -16.46 5.49 -7.93
N THR A 285 -17.15 4.49 -8.44
CA THR A 285 -18.51 4.13 -7.98
C THR A 285 -18.45 3.54 -6.58
N GLU A 286 -19.61 3.36 -5.93
CA GLU A 286 -19.66 2.76 -4.60
C GLU A 286 -19.11 1.32 -4.61
N GLU A 287 -19.48 0.52 -5.61
CA GLU A 287 -19.04 -0.86 -5.77
C GLU A 287 -17.53 -0.96 -6.01
N GLU A 288 -16.96 -0.07 -6.82
CA GLU A 288 -15.51 0.03 -7.04
C GLU A 288 -14.78 0.41 -5.75
N HIS A 289 -15.37 1.31 -4.95
CA HIS A 289 -14.79 1.80 -3.70
C HIS A 289 -14.66 0.70 -2.64
N TYR A 290 -15.61 -0.22 -2.59
CA TYR A 290 -15.63 -1.33 -1.62
C TYR A 290 -14.38 -2.21 -1.71
N ALA A 291 -13.69 -2.25 -2.86
CA ALA A 291 -12.42 -2.96 -2.99
C ALA A 291 -11.33 -2.39 -2.05
N CYS A 292 -11.26 -1.07 -1.88
CA CYS A 292 -10.35 -0.44 -0.91
C CYS A 292 -10.77 -0.77 0.52
N MET A 293 -12.08 -0.71 0.80
CA MET A 293 -12.60 -0.96 2.14
C MET A 293 -12.37 -2.39 2.61
N GLY A 294 -12.42 -3.38 1.71
CA GLY A 294 -12.11 -4.77 2.05
C GLY A 294 -10.70 -4.96 2.64
N CYS A 295 -9.69 -4.34 2.03
CA CYS A 295 -8.30 -4.44 2.50
C CYS A 295 -8.01 -3.54 3.71
N HIS A 296 -8.61 -2.35 3.77
CA HIS A 296 -8.36 -1.34 4.80
C HIS A 296 -9.37 -1.38 5.96
N SER A 297 -10.08 -2.50 6.17
CA SER A 297 -10.96 -2.68 7.33
C SER A 297 -10.42 -3.77 8.27
N ASN A 298 -11.01 -4.97 8.28
CA ASN A 298 -10.61 -6.03 9.20
C ASN A 298 -9.73 -7.11 8.54
N LEU A 299 -8.73 -6.70 7.75
CA LEU A 299 -7.71 -7.64 7.28
C LEU A 299 -6.66 -7.84 8.39
N GLY A 300 -6.54 -9.08 8.87
CA GLY A 300 -5.79 -9.43 10.09
C GLY A 300 -4.26 -9.26 10.05
N VAL A 301 -3.69 -8.68 8.99
CA VAL A 301 -2.25 -8.43 8.83
C VAL A 301 -1.93 -6.93 8.73
N THR A 302 -2.91 -6.04 8.88
CA THR A 302 -2.66 -4.59 8.79
C THR A 302 -2.10 -4.01 10.11
N VAL A 303 -1.46 -2.84 10.03
CA VAL A 303 -1.14 -2.02 11.22
C VAL A 303 -1.86 -0.68 11.06
N ASP A 304 -2.78 -0.42 12.00
CA ASP A 304 -3.78 0.66 11.91
C ASP A 304 -4.42 0.74 10.52
N GLN A 305 -4.86 -0.41 10.00
CA GLN A 305 -5.56 -0.51 8.71
C GLN A 305 -4.73 -0.04 7.51
N THR A 306 -3.39 0.03 7.64
CA THR A 306 -2.46 0.38 6.55
C THR A 306 -1.43 -0.74 6.29
N PHE A 307 -0.74 -0.64 5.15
CA PHE A 307 0.24 -1.64 4.69
C PHE A 307 1.66 -1.05 4.50
N ALA A 308 1.76 0.15 3.93
CA ALA A 308 3.00 0.63 3.34
C ALA A 308 4.06 1.04 4.38
N LEU A 309 3.73 1.94 5.33
CA LEU A 309 4.72 2.46 6.28
C LEU A 309 5.39 1.37 7.15
N PRO A 310 4.68 0.35 7.68
CA PRO A 310 5.32 -0.76 8.40
C PRO A 310 6.39 -1.51 7.59
N ARG A 311 6.37 -1.37 6.27
CA ARG A 311 7.26 -2.04 5.31
C ARG A 311 8.30 -1.09 4.71
N LYS A 312 8.39 0.14 5.22
CA LYS A 312 9.34 1.16 4.78
C LYS A 312 10.79 0.72 5.04
N LEU A 313 11.68 1.04 4.10
CA LEU A 313 13.12 0.87 4.25
C LEU A 313 13.68 1.70 5.43
N PRO A 314 14.68 1.17 6.17
CA PRO A 314 15.40 1.92 7.20
C PRO A 314 16.13 3.15 6.67
N GLY A 315 16.27 4.13 7.56
CA GLY A 315 17.14 5.27 7.33
C GLY A 315 16.69 6.20 6.20
N ALA A 316 17.66 6.98 5.71
CA ALA A 316 17.46 7.91 4.60
C ALA A 316 17.01 7.22 3.30
N ALA A 317 17.44 5.96 3.06
CA ALA A 317 17.05 5.20 1.88
C ALA A 317 15.53 4.97 1.78
N GLY A 318 14.83 4.95 2.92
CA GLY A 318 13.37 4.86 2.91
C GLY A 318 12.66 6.16 2.60
N TRP A 319 13.31 7.32 2.66
CA TRP A 319 12.70 8.61 2.30
C TRP A 319 13.07 8.99 0.88
N ALA A 320 12.54 8.23 -0.06
CA ALA A 320 12.75 8.38 -1.49
C ALA A 320 11.48 7.99 -2.24
N TYR A 321 11.41 8.34 -3.51
CA TYR A 321 10.38 7.82 -4.39
C TYR A 321 10.57 6.31 -4.59
N GLN A 322 9.47 5.58 -4.82
CA GLN A 322 9.50 4.11 -4.89
C GLN A 322 10.41 3.61 -6.00
N ASP A 323 11.33 2.70 -5.66
CA ASP A 323 12.18 1.98 -6.62
C ASP A 323 12.53 0.60 -6.05
N LEU A 324 12.31 -0.46 -6.83
CA LEU A 324 12.63 -1.83 -6.43
C LEU A 324 14.08 -2.22 -6.73
N ARG A 325 14.79 -1.45 -7.56
CA ARG A 325 16.19 -1.72 -7.91
C ARG A 325 17.08 -1.50 -6.70
N GLY A 326 17.90 -2.49 -6.39
CA GLY A 326 18.75 -2.50 -5.20
C GLY A 326 17.99 -2.75 -3.88
N MET A 327 16.65 -2.86 -3.88
CA MET A 327 15.91 -3.19 -2.66
C MET A 327 16.05 -4.68 -2.35
N ALA A 328 16.56 -5.03 -1.17
CA ALA A 328 16.70 -6.43 -0.78
C ALA A 328 15.35 -7.09 -0.42
N ASP A 329 15.23 -8.41 -0.64
CA ASP A 329 14.10 -9.20 -0.16
C ASP A 329 14.21 -9.45 1.36
N ALA A 330 13.76 -8.49 2.16
CA ALA A 330 13.76 -8.62 3.61
C ALA A 330 12.76 -9.68 4.11
N PRO A 331 13.12 -10.51 5.10
CA PRO A 331 12.17 -11.40 5.76
C PRO A 331 11.09 -10.61 6.51
N GLN A 332 9.92 -11.21 6.71
CA GLN A 332 9.00 -10.76 7.76
C GLN A 332 9.64 -11.00 9.13
N ILE A 333 9.23 -10.22 10.14
CA ILE A 333 9.66 -10.47 11.51
C ILE A 333 9.30 -11.90 11.93
N GLY A 334 10.27 -12.59 12.55
CA GLY A 334 10.15 -14.01 12.91
C GLY A 334 10.52 -15.00 11.80
N HIS A 335 10.69 -14.55 10.55
CA HIS A 335 11.15 -15.41 9.45
C HIS A 335 12.66 -15.27 9.22
N ALA A 336 13.29 -16.38 8.84
CA ALA A 336 14.72 -16.40 8.48
C ALA A 336 14.97 -16.06 7.00
N GLN A 337 13.94 -16.22 6.16
CA GLN A 337 14.07 -16.14 4.70
C GLN A 337 13.30 -14.94 4.15
N GLY A 338 13.77 -14.41 3.03
CA GLY A 338 13.10 -13.37 2.28
C GLY A 338 11.64 -13.74 1.98
N GLU A 339 10.76 -12.76 2.14
CA GLU A 339 9.31 -12.95 2.05
C GLU A 339 8.86 -13.38 0.65
N VAL A 340 9.56 -12.99 -0.42
CA VAL A 340 9.18 -13.41 -1.78
C VAL A 340 9.30 -14.92 -1.90
N ALA A 341 10.42 -15.50 -1.44
CA ALA A 341 10.61 -16.94 -1.45
C ALA A 341 9.59 -17.66 -0.54
N THR A 342 9.32 -17.11 0.65
CA THR A 342 8.30 -17.66 1.56
C THR A 342 6.90 -17.61 0.94
N TYR A 343 6.54 -16.54 0.25
CA TYR A 343 5.25 -16.41 -0.43
C TYR A 343 5.13 -17.42 -1.58
N LEU A 344 6.14 -17.51 -2.45
CA LEU A 344 6.15 -18.48 -3.56
C LEU A 344 6.00 -19.92 -3.06
N GLU A 345 6.66 -20.29 -1.96
CA GLU A 345 6.55 -21.63 -1.36
C GLU A 345 5.14 -21.91 -0.82
N ARG A 346 4.50 -20.91 -0.20
CA ARG A 346 3.17 -21.08 0.42
C ARG A 346 2.04 -21.00 -0.62
N ALA A 347 2.12 -20.07 -1.55
CA ALA A 347 1.10 -19.83 -2.57
C ALA A 347 1.25 -20.81 -3.75
N GLY A 348 2.48 -21.23 -4.07
CA GLY A 348 2.81 -22.02 -5.25
C GLY A 348 2.88 -21.20 -6.54
N ALA A 349 2.88 -19.87 -6.45
CA ALA A 349 2.97 -18.93 -7.56
C ALA A 349 3.19 -17.50 -7.06
N GLY A 350 3.37 -16.56 -8.00
CA GLY A 350 3.50 -15.13 -7.73
C GLY A 350 2.19 -14.36 -7.47
N ASP A 351 1.06 -15.06 -7.38
CA ASP A 351 -0.27 -14.50 -7.09
C ASP A 351 -1.18 -15.56 -6.45
N GLU A 352 -2.30 -15.13 -5.88
CA GLU A 352 -3.27 -15.96 -5.16
C GLU A 352 -4.05 -16.93 -6.07
N PHE A 353 -4.06 -16.68 -7.38
CA PHE A 353 -4.80 -17.46 -8.39
C PHE A 353 -3.92 -18.51 -9.10
N ARG A 354 -2.62 -18.54 -8.77
CA ARG A 354 -1.59 -19.33 -9.44
C ARG A 354 -1.57 -19.11 -10.95
N SER A 355 -1.69 -17.85 -11.36
CA SER A 355 -1.79 -17.45 -12.77
C SER A 355 -0.51 -16.83 -13.34
N ASN A 356 0.42 -16.44 -12.48
CA ASN A 356 1.68 -15.81 -12.84
C ASN A 356 2.69 -16.85 -13.30
N GLY A 357 2.50 -17.28 -14.56
CA GLY A 357 3.37 -18.26 -15.22
C GLY A 357 4.84 -17.82 -15.28
N GLU A 358 5.13 -16.52 -15.35
CA GLU A 358 6.51 -16.04 -15.42
C GLU A 358 7.27 -16.22 -14.10
N LEU A 359 6.63 -16.00 -12.94
CA LEU A 359 7.27 -16.30 -11.65
C LEU A 359 7.32 -17.80 -11.35
N ILE A 360 6.34 -18.57 -11.82
CA ILE A 360 6.38 -20.04 -11.74
C ILE A 360 7.60 -20.56 -12.52
N GLU A 361 7.75 -20.17 -13.79
CA GLU A 361 8.85 -20.60 -14.64
C GLU A 361 10.22 -20.14 -14.13
N ARG A 362 10.31 -18.92 -13.57
CA ARG A 362 11.58 -18.38 -13.07
C ARG A 362 12.07 -19.03 -11.79
N TRP A 363 11.16 -19.38 -10.87
CA TRP A 363 11.53 -19.64 -9.47
C TRP A 363 11.04 -20.98 -8.91
N LEU A 364 10.16 -21.70 -9.61
CA LEU A 364 9.67 -23.01 -9.16
C LEU A 364 10.16 -24.11 -10.10
N ASP A 365 10.55 -25.25 -9.53
CA ASP A 365 10.92 -26.45 -10.30
C ASP A 365 9.69 -27.24 -10.78
N GLU A 366 9.91 -28.34 -11.51
CA GLU A 366 8.83 -29.22 -11.99
C GLU A 366 7.98 -29.84 -10.86
N ALA A 367 8.51 -29.92 -9.64
CA ALA A 367 7.80 -30.39 -8.45
C ALA A 367 7.09 -29.25 -7.69
N GLY A 368 7.23 -27.99 -8.15
CA GLY A 368 6.69 -26.79 -7.51
C GLY A 368 7.50 -26.29 -6.33
N ALA A 369 8.74 -26.78 -6.13
CA ALA A 369 9.63 -26.31 -5.08
C ALA A 369 10.37 -25.04 -5.51
N VAL A 370 10.53 -24.10 -4.58
CA VAL A 370 11.19 -22.81 -4.83
C VAL A 370 12.71 -22.98 -4.91
N ASP A 371 13.33 -22.47 -5.98
CA ASP A 371 14.78 -22.40 -6.13
C ASP A 371 15.37 -21.22 -5.34
N ARG A 372 15.58 -21.46 -4.06
CA ARG A 372 16.08 -20.46 -3.10
C ARG A 372 17.51 -20.03 -3.38
N GLU A 373 18.34 -20.91 -3.92
CA GLU A 373 19.73 -20.60 -4.23
C GLU A 373 19.78 -19.62 -5.40
N ALA A 374 18.95 -19.83 -6.43
CA ALA A 374 18.82 -18.90 -7.54
C ALA A 374 18.28 -17.53 -7.09
N MET A 375 17.41 -17.46 -6.08
CA MET A 375 16.87 -16.19 -5.58
C MET A 375 17.83 -15.40 -4.68
N ALA A 376 18.79 -16.07 -4.05
CA ALA A 376 19.63 -15.48 -3.01
C ALA A 376 20.41 -14.24 -3.49
N GLY A 377 20.36 -13.16 -2.71
CA GLY A 377 21.10 -11.92 -2.97
C GLY A 377 20.57 -11.06 -4.13
N LYS A 378 19.48 -11.46 -4.78
CA LYS A 378 18.81 -10.64 -5.79
C LYS A 378 17.99 -9.53 -5.15
N ASP A 379 17.91 -8.41 -5.86
CA ASP A 379 17.02 -7.32 -5.49
C ASP A 379 15.57 -7.62 -5.92
N LEU A 380 14.63 -6.85 -5.37
CA LEU A 380 13.21 -6.99 -5.68
C LEU A 380 12.91 -6.70 -7.14
N ALA A 381 13.68 -5.83 -7.80
CA ALA A 381 13.52 -5.62 -9.23
C ALA A 381 13.76 -6.92 -10.02
N THR A 382 14.86 -7.62 -9.75
CA THR A 382 15.16 -8.91 -10.39
C THR A 382 14.13 -9.99 -10.05
N LEU A 383 13.63 -9.99 -8.80
CA LEU A 383 12.67 -10.99 -8.33
C LEU A 383 11.24 -10.76 -8.86
N LEU A 384 10.81 -9.50 -8.99
CA LEU A 384 9.39 -9.14 -9.14
C LEU A 384 9.05 -8.30 -10.37
N MET A 385 10.03 -7.74 -11.11
CA MET A 385 9.73 -7.06 -12.37
C MET A 385 9.38 -8.09 -13.46
N PRO A 386 8.38 -7.80 -14.30
CA PRO A 386 8.02 -8.65 -15.42
C PRO A 386 8.98 -8.49 -16.59
N SER A 387 8.96 -9.45 -17.51
CA SER A 387 9.41 -9.22 -18.88
C SER A 387 8.62 -8.09 -19.55
N SER A 388 9.22 -7.42 -20.54
CA SER A 388 8.53 -6.38 -21.33
C SER A 388 7.27 -6.93 -22.00
N GLU A 389 7.32 -8.17 -22.51
CA GLU A 389 6.17 -8.85 -23.12
C GLU A 389 5.01 -9.00 -22.13
N ARG A 390 5.29 -9.49 -20.91
CA ARG A 390 4.27 -9.66 -19.87
C ARG A 390 3.71 -8.32 -19.38
N ALA A 391 4.57 -7.31 -19.19
CA ALA A 391 4.14 -5.97 -18.79
C ALA A 391 3.12 -5.40 -19.78
N LEU A 392 3.44 -5.45 -21.07
CA LEU A 392 2.57 -4.97 -22.15
C LEU A 392 1.30 -5.81 -22.27
N ALA A 393 1.38 -7.14 -22.16
CA ALA A 393 0.21 -8.01 -22.20
C ALA A 393 -0.78 -7.71 -21.06
N LEU A 394 -0.29 -7.51 -19.83
CA LEU A 394 -1.13 -7.16 -18.68
C LEU A 394 -1.70 -5.74 -18.80
N ALA A 395 -0.94 -4.80 -19.37
CA ALA A 395 -1.45 -3.46 -19.67
C ALA A 395 -2.60 -3.51 -20.70
N LYS A 396 -2.49 -4.34 -21.74
CA LYS A 396 -3.60 -4.59 -22.70
C LYS A 396 -4.82 -5.18 -22.01
N ALA A 397 -4.63 -6.16 -21.12
CA ALA A 397 -5.72 -6.79 -20.39
C ALA A 397 -6.45 -5.78 -19.50
N TYR A 398 -5.69 -4.94 -18.79
CA TYR A 398 -6.28 -3.86 -18.00
C TYR A 398 -6.99 -2.81 -18.87
N LEU A 399 -6.42 -2.41 -20.01
CA LEU A 399 -7.05 -1.47 -20.95
C LEU A 399 -8.42 -1.99 -21.45
N LEU A 400 -8.60 -3.30 -21.62
CA LEU A 400 -9.91 -3.86 -21.97
C LEU A 400 -10.93 -3.70 -20.83
N ILE A 401 -10.51 -3.87 -19.57
CA ILE A 401 -11.36 -3.58 -18.39
C ILE A 401 -11.74 -2.10 -18.35
N VAL A 402 -10.78 -1.20 -18.63
CA VAL A 402 -11.00 0.25 -18.74
C VAL A 402 -12.03 0.54 -19.84
N ARG A 403 -11.87 -0.01 -21.04
CA ARG A 403 -12.84 0.22 -22.14
C ARG A 403 -14.24 -0.31 -21.83
N GLU A 404 -14.32 -1.45 -21.15
CA GLU A 404 -15.58 -2.04 -20.71
C GLU A 404 -16.23 -1.31 -19.52
N GLN A 405 -15.44 -0.49 -18.79
CA GLN A 405 -15.82 0.09 -17.49
C GLN A 405 -16.35 -0.97 -16.52
N SER A 406 -15.68 -2.12 -16.48
CA SER A 406 -16.16 -3.32 -15.78
C SER A 406 -15.52 -3.57 -14.42
N PHE A 407 -14.87 -2.56 -13.83
CA PHE A 407 -14.10 -2.69 -12.58
C PHE A 407 -14.90 -3.26 -11.39
N ALA A 408 -16.20 -2.97 -11.29
CA ALA A 408 -17.08 -3.55 -10.27
C ALA A 408 -17.16 -5.09 -10.33
N ARG A 409 -16.84 -5.69 -11.48
CA ARG A 409 -16.73 -7.16 -11.67
C ARG A 409 -15.30 -7.68 -11.45
N GLY A 410 -14.44 -6.93 -10.79
CA GLY A 410 -13.03 -7.26 -10.57
C GLY A 410 -12.10 -6.43 -11.47
N ARG A 411 -10.97 -6.00 -10.92
CA ARG A 411 -10.01 -5.09 -11.58
C ARG A 411 -8.68 -5.75 -11.96
N ASP A 412 -8.52 -7.02 -11.63
CA ASP A 412 -7.30 -7.78 -11.89
C ASP A 412 -7.14 -8.04 -13.39
N ALA A 413 -5.94 -7.73 -13.90
CA ALA A 413 -5.60 -7.98 -15.28
C ALA A 413 -5.19 -9.44 -15.46
N VAL A 414 -6.07 -10.25 -16.06
CA VAL A 414 -5.80 -11.67 -16.34
C VAL A 414 -5.54 -11.88 -17.84
N LEU A 415 -4.51 -12.67 -18.16
CA LEU A 415 -4.16 -13.00 -19.56
C LEU A 415 -4.98 -14.18 -20.12
N ALA A 416 -5.58 -14.97 -19.22
CA ALA A 416 -6.48 -16.08 -19.52
C ALA A 416 -7.48 -16.23 -18.37
N PRO A 417 -8.63 -16.88 -18.58
CA PRO A 417 -9.57 -17.19 -17.50
C PRO A 417 -8.88 -17.92 -16.34
N ALA A 418 -9.13 -17.45 -15.11
CA ALA A 418 -8.54 -18.02 -13.91
C ALA A 418 -9.04 -19.46 -13.68
N ALA A 419 -8.09 -20.39 -13.56
CA ALA A 419 -8.39 -21.82 -13.39
C ALA A 419 -8.51 -22.24 -11.91
N ASN A 420 -7.77 -21.59 -11.01
CA ASN A 420 -7.71 -21.95 -9.58
C ASN A 420 -8.61 -21.06 -8.70
N VAL A 421 -9.70 -20.55 -9.28
CA VAL A 421 -10.64 -19.68 -8.57
C VAL A 421 -12.03 -20.29 -8.62
N HIS A 422 -12.64 -20.46 -7.46
CA HIS A 422 -14.01 -20.95 -7.35
C HIS A 422 -15.00 -19.89 -7.84
N ARG A 423 -15.93 -20.28 -8.70
CA ARG A 423 -17.11 -19.45 -9.05
C ARG A 423 -18.14 -19.45 -7.92
N GLN A 424 -18.25 -20.58 -7.24
CA GLN A 424 -19.12 -20.79 -6.11
C GLN A 424 -18.44 -21.74 -5.13
N ILE A 425 -18.64 -21.50 -3.84
CA ILE A 425 -18.13 -22.33 -2.76
C ILE A 425 -19.29 -23.08 -2.13
N ASP A 426 -19.34 -24.38 -2.40
CA ASP A 426 -20.31 -25.30 -1.82
C ASP A 426 -19.70 -26.13 -0.68
N ASP A 427 -18.37 -26.15 -0.59
CA ASP A 427 -17.63 -26.87 0.44
C ASP A 427 -17.78 -26.21 1.83
N GLU A 428 -17.72 -27.03 2.87
CA GLU A 428 -17.75 -26.56 4.26
C GLU A 428 -16.38 -26.08 4.75
N SER A 429 -15.28 -26.51 4.11
CA SER A 429 -13.89 -26.23 4.52
C SER A 429 -12.99 -25.96 3.32
N THR A 430 -11.90 -25.21 3.54
CA THR A 430 -10.82 -25.01 2.56
C THR A 430 -9.90 -26.23 2.45
N GLY A 431 -9.95 -27.16 3.41
CA GLY A 431 -9.01 -28.28 3.51
C GLY A 431 -7.62 -27.90 4.07
N LEU A 432 -7.37 -26.62 4.36
CA LEU A 432 -6.05 -26.14 4.79
C LEU A 432 -5.67 -26.66 6.18
N SER A 433 -6.64 -26.83 7.08
CA SER A 433 -6.37 -27.37 8.42
C SER A 433 -5.96 -28.83 8.33
N GLU A 434 -6.71 -29.61 7.56
CA GLU A 434 -6.52 -31.05 7.35
C GLU A 434 -5.19 -31.33 6.64
N ALA A 435 -4.79 -30.44 5.74
CA ALA A 435 -3.49 -30.49 5.06
C ALA A 435 -2.31 -29.95 5.90
N GLY A 436 -2.55 -29.42 7.11
CA GLY A 436 -1.49 -28.77 7.90
C GLY A 436 -0.91 -27.53 7.23
N ALA A 437 -1.68 -26.87 6.38
CA ALA A 437 -1.28 -25.72 5.56
C ALA A 437 -1.68 -24.36 6.17
N ILE A 438 -2.30 -24.35 7.36
CA ILE A 438 -2.55 -23.11 8.10
C ILE A 438 -1.20 -22.49 8.53
N ARG A 439 -1.08 -21.18 8.34
CA ARG A 439 0.07 -20.37 8.74
C ARG A 439 -0.43 -19.19 9.56
N THR A 440 0.16 -18.97 10.73
CA THR A 440 -0.22 -17.91 11.68
C THR A 440 0.98 -17.08 12.12
N ASP A 441 2.08 -17.20 11.37
CA ASP A 441 3.39 -16.60 11.66
C ASP A 441 3.66 -15.34 10.82
N GLY A 442 2.66 -14.88 10.04
CA GLY A 442 2.82 -13.72 9.16
C GLY A 442 2.70 -12.41 9.92
N PHE A 443 3.70 -11.54 9.75
CA PHE A 443 3.71 -10.16 10.25
C PHE A 443 3.87 -9.18 9.10
N LEU A 444 3.30 -7.98 9.24
CA LEU A 444 3.44 -6.94 8.22
C LEU A 444 4.83 -6.33 8.22
N GLN A 445 5.37 -6.09 9.42
CA GLN A 445 6.70 -5.55 9.63
C GLN A 445 7.78 -6.50 9.11
N LEU A 446 8.86 -5.91 8.62
CA LEU A 446 9.96 -6.61 8.01
C LEU A 446 11.20 -6.51 8.89
N HIS A 447 11.94 -7.61 8.98
CA HIS A 447 13.24 -7.63 9.61
C HIS A 447 14.31 -7.23 8.59
N TRP A 448 14.47 -5.92 8.42
CA TRP A 448 15.54 -5.33 7.62
C TRP A 448 16.89 -5.63 8.26
N VAL A 449 17.76 -6.33 7.53
CA VAL A 449 19.13 -6.58 7.99
C VAL A 449 19.95 -5.28 7.83
N PRO A 450 20.72 -4.87 8.84
CA PRO A 450 21.55 -3.67 8.81
C PRO A 450 22.58 -3.62 7.67
#